data_AF-A0A959RPB3-F1
#
_entry.id   AF-A0A959RPB3-F1
#
_cell.length_a   1.000
_cell.length_b   1.000
_cell.length_c   1.000
_cell.angle_alpha   90.00
_cell.angle_beta   90.00
_cell.angle_gamma   90.00
#
_symmetry.space_group_name_H-M   'P 1'
#
loop_
_entity.id
_entity.type
_entity.pdbx_description
1 polymer ?
#
loop_
_entity_poly.entity_id
_entity_poly.type
_entity_poly.pdbx_seq_one_letter_code
_entity_poly.pdbx_strand_id
1 'polypeptide(L)'
;SAILANIHKELKSNKKQLDSVLYQHNLAHNACKKIINFFPITSKPKPIELDSLSRYMWDSYGGVTFNPSQSSINALTNTSSFDIISNENLRDLLISWNDLIEDYKEEELRSREYVWEQFDPYFAKHFDWDINFNDPRNNFNALQTLEFEYLIKNRSDLLDQILNSSGELQKVLETLDNIIALSKPKNH
;
A
#
# COMPACT_ATOMS: atom_id res chain seq x y z
N SER A 1 17.01 -27.57 -7.30
CA SER A 1 18.14 -27.27 -6.40
C SER A 1 17.60 -26.72 -5.09
N ALA A 2 18.36 -26.83 -3.99
CA ALA A 2 17.96 -26.26 -2.69
C ALA A 2 17.79 -24.73 -2.76
N ILE A 3 18.63 -24.06 -3.57
CA ILE A 3 18.55 -22.63 -3.86
C ILE A 3 17.18 -22.24 -4.44
N LEU A 4 16.75 -22.88 -5.53
CA LEU A 4 15.47 -22.58 -6.18
C LEU A 4 14.28 -22.83 -5.23
N ALA A 5 14.37 -23.87 -4.40
CA ALA A 5 13.34 -24.15 -3.40
C ALA A 5 13.23 -23.05 -2.33
N ASN A 6 14.36 -22.48 -1.90
CA ASN A 6 14.39 -21.37 -0.94
C ASN A 6 13.82 -20.08 -1.54
N ILE A 7 14.24 -19.71 -2.76
CA ILE A 7 13.67 -18.58 -3.53
C ILE A 7 12.15 -18.76 -3.64
N HIS A 8 11.70 -19.92 -4.13
CA HIS A 8 10.27 -20.20 -4.31
C HIS A 8 9.46 -20.03 -3.03
N LYS A 9 10.00 -20.50 -1.89
CA LYS A 9 9.36 -20.36 -0.58
C LYS A 9 9.33 -18.91 -0.10
N GLU A 10 10.44 -18.18 -0.26
CA GLU A 10 10.56 -16.77 0.11
C GLU A 10 9.57 -15.91 -0.68
N LEU A 11 9.55 -16.01 -2.02
CA LEU A 11 8.66 -15.20 -2.85
C LEU A 11 7.18 -15.55 -2.63
N LYS A 12 6.84 -16.81 -2.32
CA LYS A 12 5.47 -17.15 -1.89
C LYS A 12 5.07 -16.47 -0.58
N SER A 13 6.01 -16.28 0.34
CA SER A 13 5.77 -15.53 1.57
C SER A 13 5.61 -14.04 1.28
N ASN A 14 6.47 -13.49 0.42
CA ASN A 14 6.39 -12.10 -0.02
C ASN A 14 5.06 -11.80 -0.71
N LYS A 15 4.55 -12.71 -1.54
CA LYS A 15 3.22 -12.57 -2.17
C LYS A 15 2.11 -12.42 -1.14
N LYS A 16 2.09 -13.24 -0.09
CA LYS A 16 1.09 -13.13 0.99
C LYS A 16 1.19 -11.79 1.75
N GLN A 17 2.40 -11.29 1.95
CA GLN A 17 2.61 -9.98 2.55
C GLN A 17 2.08 -8.87 1.63
N LEU A 18 2.40 -8.94 0.33
CA LEU A 18 1.89 -7.99 -0.67
C LEU A 18 0.37 -7.99 -0.69
N ASP A 19 -0.29 -9.17 -0.70
CA ASP A 19 -1.75 -9.28 -0.64
C ASP A 19 -2.34 -8.55 0.59
N SER A 20 -1.66 -8.65 1.74
CA SER A 20 -2.07 -7.98 2.98
C SER A 20 -1.90 -6.46 2.89
N VAL A 21 -0.80 -6.00 2.27
CA VAL A 21 -0.52 -4.57 2.02
C VAL A 21 -1.56 -3.99 1.06
N LEU A 22 -1.84 -4.68 -0.05
CA LEU A 22 -2.83 -4.28 -1.03
C LEU A 22 -4.24 -4.22 -0.47
N TYR A 23 -4.60 -5.12 0.45
CA TYR A 23 -5.88 -5.04 1.16
C TYR A 23 -6.02 -3.72 1.91
N GLN A 24 -4.97 -3.29 2.63
CA GLN A 24 -4.99 -2.02 3.38
C GLN A 24 -5.04 -0.81 2.45
N HIS A 25 -4.24 -0.80 1.38
CA HIS A 25 -4.28 0.27 0.38
C HIS A 25 -5.66 0.40 -0.27
N ASN A 26 -6.28 -0.73 -0.64
CA ASN A 26 -7.63 -0.74 -1.20
C ASN A 26 -8.69 -0.29 -0.19
N LEU A 27 -8.57 -0.69 1.09
CA LEU A 27 -9.47 -0.23 2.14
C LEU A 27 -9.43 1.31 2.25
N ALA A 28 -8.23 1.88 2.37
CA ALA A 28 -8.05 3.33 2.45
C ALA A 28 -8.52 4.06 1.18
N HIS A 29 -8.24 3.51 0.00
CA HIS A 29 -8.64 4.14 -1.26
C HIS A 29 -10.16 4.17 -1.41
N ASN A 30 -10.81 3.05 -1.07
CA ASN A 30 -12.27 2.97 -1.07
C ASN A 30 -12.90 3.88 -0.03
N ALA A 31 -12.27 4.03 1.14
CA ALA A 31 -12.71 4.96 2.17
C ALA A 31 -12.64 6.42 1.68
N CYS A 32 -11.52 6.82 1.05
CA CYS A 32 -11.39 8.14 0.44
C CYS A 32 -12.47 8.40 -0.61
N LYS A 33 -12.71 7.45 -1.52
CA LYS A 33 -13.79 7.55 -2.53
C LYS A 33 -15.17 7.73 -1.89
N LYS A 34 -15.45 7.01 -0.80
CA LYS A 34 -16.71 7.17 -0.07
C LYS A 34 -16.83 8.54 0.56
N ILE A 35 -15.78 9.09 1.18
CA ILE A 35 -15.77 10.46 1.73
C ILE A 35 -15.98 11.48 0.61
N ILE A 36 -15.31 11.31 -0.54
CA ILE A 36 -15.44 12.21 -1.69
C ILE A 36 -16.88 12.32 -2.18
N ASN A 37 -17.66 11.23 -2.09
CA ASN A 37 -19.09 11.26 -2.45
C ASN A 37 -19.95 12.10 -1.51
N PHE A 38 -19.46 12.48 -0.32
CA PHE A 38 -20.12 13.44 0.57
C PHE A 38 -19.77 14.89 0.22
N PHE A 39 -18.80 15.15 -0.64
CA PHE A 39 -18.41 16.52 -0.97
C PHE A 39 -19.41 17.20 -1.93
N PRO A 40 -19.66 18.51 -1.75
CA PRO A 40 -19.23 19.33 -0.62
C PRO A 40 -20.05 19.05 0.65
N ILE A 41 -19.40 18.97 1.82
CA ILE A 41 -20.11 18.80 3.10
C ILE A 41 -20.58 20.17 3.60
N THR A 42 -21.84 20.50 3.38
CA THR A 42 -22.40 21.82 3.75
C THR A 42 -23.19 21.82 5.06
N SER A 43 -23.55 20.65 5.58
CA SER A 43 -24.33 20.52 6.82
C SER A 43 -24.09 19.17 7.49
N LYS A 44 -24.33 19.08 8.81
CA LYS A 44 -24.22 17.82 9.56
C LYS A 44 -25.26 16.81 9.04
N PRO A 45 -24.84 15.63 8.56
CA PRO A 45 -25.75 14.62 8.03
C PRO A 45 -26.48 13.91 9.17
N LYS A 46 -27.39 12.98 8.84
CA LYS A 46 -28.12 12.19 9.85
C LYS A 46 -27.13 11.30 10.63
N PRO A 47 -27.45 10.88 11.87
CA PRO A 47 -26.53 10.09 12.69
C PRO A 47 -25.92 8.87 11.99
N ILE A 48 -26.72 8.10 11.24
CA ILE A 48 -26.23 6.92 10.50
C ILE A 48 -25.20 7.25 9.40
N GLU A 49 -25.37 8.38 8.73
CA GLU A 49 -24.45 8.86 7.70
C GLU A 49 -23.18 9.42 8.35
N LEU A 50 -23.31 10.03 9.52
CA LEU A 50 -22.20 10.55 10.31
C LEU A 50 -21.31 9.43 10.87
N ASP A 51 -21.91 8.37 11.42
CA ASP A 51 -21.18 7.17 11.88
C ASP A 51 -20.43 6.50 10.73
N SER A 52 -21.05 6.50 9.54
CA SER A 52 -20.41 6.00 8.32
C SER A 52 -19.23 6.88 7.90
N LEU A 53 -19.39 8.20 7.97
CA LEU A 53 -18.33 9.15 7.67
C LEU A 53 -17.15 9.03 8.64
N SER A 54 -17.38 8.94 9.96
CA SER A 54 -16.33 8.67 10.96
C SER A 54 -15.54 7.41 10.63
N ARG A 55 -16.25 6.32 10.27
CA ARG A 55 -15.58 5.07 9.88
C ARG A 55 -14.75 5.24 8.62
N TYR A 56 -15.25 5.92 7.60
CA TYR A 56 -14.47 6.14 6.38
C TYR A 56 -13.27 7.04 6.63
N MET A 57 -13.40 8.04 7.49
CA MET A 57 -12.27 8.87 7.90
C MET A 57 -11.20 8.03 8.60
N TRP A 58 -11.59 7.14 9.51
CA TRP A 58 -10.68 6.18 10.14
C TRP A 58 -10.04 5.23 9.12
N ASP A 59 -10.82 4.62 8.24
CA ASP A 59 -10.32 3.67 7.25
C ASP A 59 -9.42 4.35 6.19
N SER A 60 -9.57 5.65 5.95
CA SER A 60 -8.69 6.44 5.07
C SER A 60 -7.31 6.71 5.67
N TYR A 61 -7.20 6.55 6.99
CA TYR A 61 -5.98 6.71 7.76
C TYR A 61 -5.11 5.45 7.66
N GLY A 62 -3.80 5.64 7.49
CA GLY A 62 -2.82 4.54 7.45
C GLY A 62 -1.81 4.69 6.31
N GLY A 63 -0.70 3.96 6.40
CA GLY A 63 0.42 4.04 5.45
C GLY A 63 1.33 2.82 5.56
N VAL A 64 0.78 1.64 5.25
CA VAL A 64 1.57 0.41 5.23
C VAL A 64 2.52 0.41 4.03
N THR A 65 3.63 -0.30 4.14
CA THR A 65 4.57 -0.47 3.04
C THR A 65 4.93 -1.93 2.84
N PHE A 66 5.18 -2.32 1.60
CA PHE A 66 5.67 -3.64 1.24
C PHE A 66 7.17 -3.73 1.54
N ASN A 67 7.52 -4.59 2.50
CA ASN A 67 8.90 -4.82 2.91
C ASN A 67 9.21 -6.32 2.79
N PRO A 68 9.38 -6.85 1.57
CA PRO A 68 9.60 -8.27 1.33
C PRO A 68 10.93 -8.76 1.92
N SER A 69 10.99 -10.06 2.24
CA SER A 69 12.27 -10.73 2.47
C SER A 69 13.02 -10.82 1.15
N GLN A 70 14.30 -10.45 1.17
CA GLN A 70 15.18 -10.52 -0.01
C GLN A 70 16.45 -11.33 0.28
N SER A 71 16.47 -12.06 1.41
CA SER A 71 17.65 -12.77 1.92
C SER A 71 18.17 -13.82 0.94
N SER A 72 17.27 -14.60 0.34
CA SER A 72 17.65 -15.67 -0.59
C SER A 72 18.19 -15.09 -1.90
N ILE A 73 17.65 -13.96 -2.35
CA ILE A 73 18.07 -13.24 -3.55
C ILE A 73 19.42 -12.55 -3.32
N ASN A 74 19.58 -11.85 -2.19
CA ASN A 74 20.83 -11.19 -1.81
C ASN A 74 21.99 -12.17 -1.58
N ALA A 75 21.71 -13.38 -1.12
CA ALA A 75 22.74 -14.43 -1.02
C ALA A 75 23.27 -14.87 -2.40
N LEU A 76 22.47 -14.74 -3.45
CA LEU A 76 22.84 -15.11 -4.82
C LEU A 76 23.64 -14.02 -5.52
N THR A 77 23.26 -12.75 -5.34
CA THR A 77 24.00 -11.59 -5.92
C THR A 77 25.42 -11.47 -5.37
N ASN A 78 25.65 -11.95 -4.15
CA ASN A 78 26.96 -11.89 -3.50
C ASN A 78 27.85 -13.13 -3.73
N THR A 79 27.43 -14.10 -4.55
CA THR A 79 28.21 -15.31 -4.82
C THR A 79 28.29 -15.58 -6.32
N SER A 80 29.31 -16.33 -6.76
CA SER A 80 29.41 -16.86 -8.14
C SER A 80 28.30 -17.88 -8.49
N SER A 81 27.26 -17.97 -7.65
CA SER A 81 26.16 -18.93 -7.72
C SER A 81 25.09 -18.56 -8.76
N PHE A 82 25.13 -17.37 -9.35
CA PHE A 82 24.16 -17.01 -10.39
C PHE A 82 24.26 -17.90 -11.63
N ASP A 83 25.46 -18.40 -11.94
CA ASP A 83 25.66 -19.38 -13.02
C ASP A 83 25.00 -20.74 -12.76
N ILE A 84 24.61 -21.01 -11.50
CA ILE A 84 23.87 -22.22 -11.12
C ILE A 84 22.40 -22.14 -11.56
N ILE A 85 21.85 -20.94 -11.76
CA ILE A 85 20.48 -20.74 -12.25
C ILE A 85 20.48 -20.82 -13.78
N SER A 86 20.26 -22.03 -14.31
CA SER A 86 20.31 -22.28 -15.76
C SER A 86 19.22 -21.56 -16.57
N ASN A 87 18.17 -21.06 -15.91
CA ASN A 87 17.12 -20.30 -16.58
C ASN A 87 17.50 -18.81 -16.59
N GLU A 88 17.90 -18.31 -17.76
CA GLU A 88 18.33 -16.91 -17.96
C GLU A 88 17.22 -15.93 -17.59
N ASN A 89 15.97 -16.18 -18.00
CA ASN A 89 14.84 -15.31 -17.63
C ASN A 89 14.65 -15.21 -16.11
N LEU A 90 14.70 -16.34 -15.39
CA LEU A 90 14.62 -16.32 -13.92
C LEU A 90 15.79 -15.52 -13.32
N ARG A 91 16.99 -15.67 -13.88
CA ARG A 91 18.17 -14.93 -13.42
C ARG A 91 17.97 -13.43 -13.59
N ASP A 92 17.53 -12.98 -14.75
CA ASP A 92 17.31 -11.56 -15.03
C ASP A 92 16.26 -10.96 -14.10
N LEU A 93 15.14 -11.66 -13.89
CA LEU A 93 14.09 -11.24 -12.95
C LEU A 93 14.58 -11.14 -11.50
N LEU A 94 15.48 -12.04 -11.07
CA LEU A 94 16.06 -12.01 -9.72
C LEU A 94 17.08 -10.88 -9.55
N ILE A 95 17.80 -10.51 -10.61
CA ILE A 95 18.74 -9.38 -10.61
C ILE A 95 17.98 -8.07 -10.47
N SER A 96 16.90 -7.89 -11.24
CA SER A 96 16.10 -6.65 -11.24
C SER A 96 15.09 -6.57 -10.08
N TRP A 97 14.96 -7.63 -9.26
CA TRP A 97 13.94 -7.69 -8.23
C TRP A 97 14.09 -6.58 -7.18
N ASN A 98 15.32 -6.30 -6.73
CA ASN A 98 15.57 -5.30 -5.69
C ASN A 98 15.16 -3.91 -6.17
N ASP A 99 15.63 -3.50 -7.36
CA ASP A 99 15.33 -2.21 -7.97
C ASP A 99 13.81 -2.03 -8.15
N LEU A 100 13.12 -3.08 -8.64
CA LEU A 100 11.67 -3.06 -8.81
C LEU A 100 10.90 -2.86 -7.48
N ILE A 101 11.41 -3.43 -6.39
CA ILE A 101 10.81 -3.22 -5.06
C ILE A 101 11.07 -1.80 -4.55
N GLU A 102 12.23 -1.22 -4.84
CA GLU A 102 12.52 0.17 -4.49
C GLU A 102 11.60 1.12 -5.26
N ASP A 103 11.45 0.94 -6.57
CA ASP A 103 10.55 1.75 -7.43
C ASP A 103 9.10 1.74 -6.92
N TYR A 104 8.54 0.55 -6.64
CA TYR A 104 7.17 0.46 -6.10
C TYR A 104 7.04 1.13 -4.72
N LYS A 105 8.09 1.09 -3.91
CA LYS A 105 8.08 1.63 -2.55
C LYS A 105 8.11 3.16 -2.52
N GLU A 106 8.61 3.82 -3.57
CA GLU A 106 8.61 5.29 -3.63
C GLU A 106 7.20 5.87 -3.47
N GLU A 107 6.21 5.29 -4.16
CA GLU A 107 4.82 5.75 -4.06
C GLU A 107 4.19 5.44 -2.69
N GLU A 108 4.54 4.29 -2.09
CA GLU A 108 4.08 3.97 -0.74
C GLU A 108 4.67 4.93 0.31
N LEU A 109 5.94 5.32 0.15
CA LEU A 109 6.62 6.26 1.03
C LEU A 109 6.02 7.66 0.92
N ARG A 110 5.83 8.18 -0.30
CA ARG A 110 5.17 9.46 -0.53
C ARG A 110 3.77 9.50 0.10
N SER A 111 3.00 8.44 -0.12
CA SER A 111 1.66 8.24 0.46
C SER A 111 1.68 8.25 2.00
N ARG A 112 2.65 7.59 2.61
CA ARG A 112 2.82 7.53 4.08
C ARG A 112 3.30 8.85 4.68
N GLU A 113 4.26 9.51 4.04
CA GLU A 113 4.75 10.83 4.45
C GLU A 113 3.62 11.85 4.44
N TYR A 114 2.80 11.85 3.38
CA TYR A 114 1.61 12.68 3.34
C TYR A 114 0.65 12.44 4.51
N VAL A 115 0.47 11.18 4.91
CA VAL A 115 -0.35 10.84 6.09
C VAL A 115 0.25 11.43 7.36
N TRP A 116 1.56 11.28 7.58
CA TRP A 116 2.21 11.75 8.81
C TRP A 116 2.38 13.27 8.88
N GLU A 117 2.59 13.93 7.75
CA GLU A 117 2.95 15.35 7.72
C GLU A 117 1.76 16.27 7.52
N GLN A 118 0.70 15.78 6.85
CA GLN A 118 -0.45 16.61 6.48
C GLN A 118 -1.75 16.06 7.08
N PHE A 119 -1.99 14.77 6.90
CA PHE A 119 -3.27 14.16 7.25
C PHE A 119 -3.45 14.00 8.77
N ASP A 120 -2.47 13.42 9.45
CA ASP A 120 -2.47 13.17 10.90
C ASP A 120 -2.50 14.48 11.71
N PRO A 121 -1.69 15.51 11.41
CA PRO A 121 -1.78 16.78 12.12
C PRO A 121 -3.14 17.46 11.95
N TYR A 122 -3.74 17.38 10.76
CA TYR A 122 -5.08 17.91 10.52
C TYR A 122 -6.12 17.19 11.38
N PHE A 123 -6.08 15.85 11.40
CA PHE A 123 -7.01 15.04 12.19
C PHE A 123 -6.84 15.31 13.69
N ALA A 124 -5.61 15.26 14.21
CA ALA A 124 -5.32 15.50 15.63
C ALA A 124 -5.73 16.90 16.10
N LYS A 125 -5.74 17.90 15.21
CA LYS A 125 -6.18 19.27 15.52
C LYS A 125 -7.70 19.39 15.63
N HIS A 126 -8.45 18.53 14.96
CA HIS A 126 -9.90 18.69 14.79
C HIS A 126 -10.72 17.58 15.42
N PHE A 127 -10.14 16.41 15.64
CA PHE A 127 -10.84 15.23 16.10
C PHE A 127 -10.12 14.52 17.25
N ASP A 128 -10.88 13.78 18.05
CA ASP A 128 -10.34 12.75 18.93
C ASP A 128 -9.96 11.49 18.13
N TRP A 129 -9.32 10.55 18.81
CA TRP A 129 -8.85 9.30 18.20
C TRP A 129 -9.97 8.50 17.52
N ASP A 130 -11.16 8.47 18.13
CA ASP A 130 -12.31 7.69 17.65
C ASP A 130 -13.21 8.47 16.66
N ILE A 131 -12.94 9.76 16.42
CA ILE A 131 -13.73 10.65 15.56
C ILE A 131 -15.20 10.65 15.99
N ASN A 132 -15.45 10.82 17.28
CA ASN A 132 -16.76 10.70 17.91
C ASN A 132 -17.53 12.02 17.89
N PHE A 133 -18.39 12.24 16.89
CA PHE A 133 -19.18 13.47 16.77
C PHE A 133 -20.30 13.67 17.82
N ASN A 134 -20.45 12.76 18.79
CA ASN A 134 -21.25 13.02 20.00
C ASN A 134 -20.47 13.84 21.04
N ASP A 135 -19.13 13.82 20.99
CA ASP A 135 -18.30 14.71 21.78
C ASP A 135 -18.25 16.09 21.10
N PRO A 136 -18.70 17.17 21.76
CA PRO A 136 -18.73 18.51 21.17
C PRO A 136 -17.34 19.09 20.90
N ARG A 137 -16.26 18.49 21.41
CA ARG A 137 -14.88 18.90 21.12
C ARG A 137 -14.44 18.53 19.70
N ASN A 138 -15.08 17.53 19.08
CA ASN A 138 -14.86 17.17 17.69
C ASN A 138 -15.42 18.24 16.76
N ASN A 139 -14.55 18.88 15.97
CA ASN A 139 -14.89 20.01 15.14
C ASN A 139 -15.49 19.59 13.80
N PHE A 140 -16.81 19.41 13.74
CA PHE A 140 -17.50 19.10 12.49
C PHE A 140 -17.26 20.14 11.38
N ASN A 141 -17.10 21.43 11.72
CA ASN A 141 -16.90 22.48 10.72
C ASN A 141 -15.58 22.29 9.94
N ALA A 142 -14.60 21.56 10.47
CA ALA A 142 -13.38 21.20 9.76
C ALA A 142 -13.69 20.43 8.47
N LEU A 143 -14.67 19.53 8.50
CA LEU A 143 -15.08 18.72 7.34
C LEU A 143 -15.70 19.54 6.20
N GLN A 144 -16.08 20.79 6.46
CA GLN A 144 -16.72 21.68 5.50
C GLN A 144 -15.72 22.57 4.75
N THR A 145 -14.43 22.43 5.06
CA THR A 145 -13.37 23.27 4.52
C THR A 145 -12.82 22.73 3.20
N LEU A 146 -12.33 23.62 2.34
CA LEU A 146 -11.56 23.23 1.15
C LEU A 146 -10.26 22.50 1.52
N GLU A 147 -9.70 22.78 2.69
CA GLU A 147 -8.53 22.06 3.22
C GLU A 147 -8.84 20.58 3.40
N PHE A 148 -9.95 20.23 4.06
CA PHE A 148 -10.36 18.83 4.21
C PHE A 148 -10.61 18.16 2.86
N GLU A 149 -11.33 18.84 1.96
CA GLU A 149 -11.62 18.30 0.62
C GLU A 149 -10.33 18.04 -0.17
N TYR A 150 -9.38 18.98 -0.15
CA TYR A 150 -8.07 18.82 -0.76
C TYR A 150 -7.31 17.66 -0.13
N LEU A 151 -7.34 17.56 1.21
CA LEU A 151 -6.60 16.53 1.94
C LEU A 151 -7.04 15.12 1.55
N ILE A 152 -8.35 14.89 1.50
CA ILE A 152 -8.95 13.60 1.12
C ILE A 152 -8.71 13.29 -0.36
N LYS A 153 -8.86 14.28 -1.26
CA LYS A 153 -8.63 14.07 -2.70
C LYS A 153 -7.18 13.69 -3.00
N ASN A 154 -6.23 14.39 -2.39
CA ASN A 154 -4.81 14.07 -2.54
C ASN A 154 -4.46 12.71 -1.91
N ARG A 155 -5.02 12.37 -0.74
CA ARG A 155 -4.90 11.01 -0.17
C ARG A 155 -5.36 9.94 -1.17
N SER A 156 -6.52 10.15 -1.81
CA SER A 156 -7.08 9.24 -2.81
C SER A 156 -6.18 9.11 -4.03
N ASP A 157 -5.60 10.22 -4.51
CA ASP A 157 -4.71 10.24 -5.67
C ASP A 157 -3.41 9.47 -5.40
N LEU A 158 -2.78 9.68 -4.24
CA LEU A 158 -1.58 8.94 -3.84
C LEU A 158 -1.82 7.43 -3.72
N LEU A 159 -3.01 7.03 -3.24
CA LEU A 159 -3.40 5.62 -3.22
C LEU A 159 -3.67 5.05 -4.62
N ASP A 160 -4.20 5.87 -5.52
CA ASP A 160 -4.37 5.48 -6.92
C ASP A 160 -3.03 5.31 -7.63
N GLN A 161 -2.04 6.15 -7.34
CA GLN A 161 -0.67 6.01 -7.86
C GLN A 161 -0.06 4.67 -7.44
N ILE A 162 -0.20 4.27 -6.17
CA ILE A 162 0.25 2.96 -5.68
C ILE A 162 -0.46 1.82 -6.40
N LEU A 163 -1.78 1.91 -6.55
CA LEU A 163 -2.61 0.78 -6.99
C LEU A 163 -2.69 0.64 -8.51
N ASN A 164 -2.67 1.75 -9.24
CA ASN A 164 -3.12 1.81 -10.64
C ASN A 164 -2.24 2.67 -11.54
N SER A 165 -2.03 3.94 -11.20
CA SER A 165 -1.57 4.94 -12.18
C SER A 165 -0.06 5.02 -12.37
N SER A 166 0.76 4.58 -11.40
CA SER A 166 2.22 4.46 -11.59
C SER A 166 2.62 3.29 -12.49
N GLY A 167 1.84 2.20 -12.46
CA GLY A 167 2.18 0.94 -13.14
C GLY A 167 3.19 0.06 -12.38
N GLU A 168 3.80 0.54 -11.29
CA GLU A 168 4.85 -0.21 -10.57
C GLU A 168 4.29 -1.45 -9.87
N LEU A 169 3.08 -1.37 -9.31
CA LEU A 169 2.43 -2.54 -8.71
C LEU A 169 2.24 -3.67 -9.72
N GLN A 170 1.82 -3.34 -10.95
CA GLN A 170 1.58 -4.33 -11.99
C GLN A 170 2.88 -5.05 -12.36
N LYS A 171 4.00 -4.30 -12.48
CA LYS A 171 5.33 -4.88 -12.70
C LYS A 171 5.77 -5.79 -11.54
N VAL A 172 5.54 -5.38 -10.29
CA VAL A 172 5.84 -6.20 -9.09
C VAL A 172 5.04 -7.50 -9.13
N LEU A 173 3.74 -7.44 -9.37
CA LEU A 173 2.86 -8.61 -9.42
C LEU A 173 3.28 -9.59 -10.51
N GLU A 174 3.51 -9.09 -11.72
CA GLU A 174 3.93 -9.92 -12.86
C GLU A 174 5.30 -10.57 -12.60
N THR A 175 6.27 -9.80 -12.13
CA THR A 175 7.62 -10.28 -11.82
C THR A 175 7.59 -11.33 -10.72
N LEU A 176 6.83 -11.07 -9.65
CA LEU A 176 6.67 -11.99 -8.53
C LEU A 176 6.07 -13.33 -8.97
N ASP A 177 5.02 -13.30 -9.81
CA ASP A 177 4.38 -14.51 -10.32
C ASP A 177 5.29 -15.30 -11.26
N ASN A 178 6.04 -14.60 -12.12
CA ASN A 178 7.04 -15.22 -12.99
C ASN A 178 8.16 -15.89 -12.18
N ILE A 179 8.72 -15.21 -11.16
CA ILE A 179 9.75 -15.80 -10.30
C ILE A 179 9.20 -17.04 -9.58
N ILE A 180 7.99 -16.97 -9.01
CA ILE A 180 7.36 -18.11 -8.32
C ILE A 180 7.17 -19.29 -9.29
N ALA A 181 6.72 -19.04 -10.51
CA ALA A 181 6.52 -20.09 -11.52
C ALA A 181 7.85 -20.75 -11.92
N LEU A 182 8.87 -19.95 -12.22
CA LEU A 182 10.17 -20.43 -12.72
C LEU A 182 11.05 -21.06 -11.64
N SER A 183 10.88 -20.66 -10.37
CA SER A 183 11.62 -21.22 -9.22
C SER A 183 11.03 -22.53 -8.68
N LYS A 184 9.88 -22.99 -9.17
CA LYS A 184 9.20 -24.18 -8.66
C LYS A 184 10.12 -25.42 -8.75
N PRO A 185 10.37 -26.15 -7.63
CA PRO A 185 11.16 -27.37 -7.66
C PRO A 185 10.52 -28.41 -8.59
N LYS A 186 11.34 -29.10 -9.39
CA LYS A 186 10.88 -30.29 -10.12
C LYS A 186 10.71 -31.43 -9.11
N ASN A 187 9.52 -32.02 -9.05
CA ASN A 187 9.32 -33.27 -8.33
C ASN A 187 10.13 -34.34 -9.08
N HIS A 188 11.14 -34.89 -8.41
CA HIS A 188 11.83 -36.11 -8.85
C HIS A 188 11.15 -37.31 -8.20
#